data_AF-A0A1E4YBQ8-F1
#
_entry.id   AF-A0A1E4YBQ8-F1
#
_cell.length_a   1.000
_cell.length_b   1.000
_cell.length_c   1.000
_cell.angle_alpha   90.00
_cell.angle_beta   90.00
_cell.angle_gamma   90.00
#
_symmetry.space_group_name_H-M   'P 1'
#
loop_
_entity.id
_entity.type
_entity.pdbx_description
1 polymer ?
#
loop_
_entity_poly.entity_id
_entity_poly.type
_entity_poly.pdbx_seq_one_letter_code
_entity_poly.pdbx_strand_id
1 'polypeptide(L)'
;MRSRAIAAAVFSMGLAGASQAADVNEQGAKELRNILTHSLSQDLARSDFVTVKPAGDQYEITYDLAKFFDKINSNAFSVTGFKPLSLFAQPVEQGRWHLTGDNSLDVALHSPTSDIAYSIVSSSFDGIFDPAIEVMRSMGIKSSGMKFSSAGSGPKSGRKIDATIDSASFAHTVTDSSEAGKVDLQLQGTLQRLREQFTVRPDASPIIFSADSVDTNVTATSLPVKDLRALIRFFVQHVKAKQLSQSGSEKFEQLVHQALPVFGSLGKTVTVNNALVATERGKVGVKRIDYSFKMDGLTKASNVNLEVRAEQFTPDADLVPAAFTPFLPAALDVQLGVPNINFAGLIDAGLDAIATRATPVSGEALKRTMFPSGYGTLEFPKISAKSDVYDVEVSGALKGSTKPHSGISLQATILARDFDKTVAALQEAAKAQPRLNSVSFSLLAAKGFAKTDPDGRLRWDITMDEDRTVTVNGQVMKKP
;
A
#
# COMPACT_ATOMS: atom_id res chain seq x y z
N MET A 1 -3.40 -4.90 8.62
CA MET A 1 -2.76 -3.58 8.36
C MET A 1 -3.41 -2.38 9.07
N ARG A 2 -4.68 -2.41 9.50
CA ARG A 2 -5.31 -1.26 10.21
C ARG A 2 -4.87 -1.06 11.67
N SER A 3 -4.24 -2.03 12.31
CA SER A 3 -3.82 -1.98 13.72
C SER A 3 -2.44 -1.32 13.97
N ARG A 4 -1.55 -1.29 12.97
CA ARG A 4 -0.20 -0.72 13.14
C ARG A 4 -0.18 0.81 13.20
N ALA A 5 -1.23 1.46 12.68
CA ALA A 5 -1.38 2.91 12.75
C ALA A 5 -1.79 3.38 14.15
N ILE A 6 -2.39 2.55 14.99
CA ILE A 6 -2.95 2.97 16.28
C ILE A 6 -1.84 3.17 17.32
N ALA A 7 -0.81 2.32 17.35
CA ALA A 7 0.32 2.53 18.25
C ALA A 7 1.07 3.83 17.91
N ALA A 8 1.46 4.04 16.65
CA ALA A 8 2.18 5.25 16.24
C ALA A 8 1.34 6.55 16.31
N ALA A 9 0.01 6.47 16.08
CA ALA A 9 -0.88 7.62 16.19
C ALA A 9 -1.15 8.03 17.65
N VAL A 10 -1.13 7.10 18.60
CA VAL A 10 -1.25 7.42 20.04
C VAL A 10 0.03 8.12 20.54
N PHE A 11 1.21 7.80 20.00
CA PHE A 11 2.48 8.39 20.44
C PHE A 11 2.80 9.78 19.87
N SER A 12 2.15 10.21 18.79
CA SER A 12 2.44 11.50 18.12
C SER A 12 1.43 12.60 18.43
N MET A 13 0.30 12.27 19.03
CA MET A 13 -0.70 13.25 19.48
C MET A 13 -0.34 13.79 20.87
N GLY A 14 0.36 14.92 20.92
CA GLY A 14 0.38 15.75 22.14
C GLY A 14 1.69 16.43 22.53
N LEU A 15 2.65 16.60 21.62
CA LEU A 15 3.81 17.48 21.86
C LEU A 15 3.70 18.86 21.18
N ALA A 16 2.59 19.10 20.47
CA ALA A 16 2.24 20.41 19.93
C ALA A 16 1.94 21.37 21.09
N GLY A 17 2.97 22.08 21.56
CA GLY A 17 2.91 22.96 22.74
C GLY A 17 4.01 22.73 23.78
N ALA A 18 4.84 21.69 23.61
CA ALA A 18 5.89 21.32 24.56
C ALA A 18 7.07 22.32 24.60
N SER A 19 7.08 23.37 23.77
CA SER A 19 8.14 24.40 23.83
C SER A 19 8.23 25.11 25.20
N GLN A 20 7.22 24.96 26.06
CA GLN A 20 7.20 25.49 27.43
C GLN A 20 7.83 24.54 28.47
N ALA A 21 8.02 23.25 28.14
CA ALA A 21 8.54 22.23 29.06
C ALA A 21 10.04 21.91 28.86
N ALA A 22 10.82 22.81 28.25
CA ALA A 22 12.24 22.58 27.94
C ALA A 22 13.12 22.32 29.18
N ASP A 23 12.75 22.88 30.33
CA ASP A 23 13.43 22.61 31.60
C ASP A 23 12.83 21.36 32.25
N VAL A 24 13.61 20.27 32.32
CA VAL A 24 13.18 18.99 32.90
C VAL A 24 13.00 19.11 34.42
N ASN A 25 11.77 19.39 34.83
CA ASN A 25 11.39 19.57 36.23
C ASN A 25 9.90 19.25 36.47
N GLU A 26 9.46 19.33 37.73
CA GLU A 26 8.08 19.01 38.12
C GLU A 26 7.02 19.90 37.44
N GLN A 27 7.36 21.16 37.15
CA GLN A 27 6.45 22.08 36.47
C GLN A 27 6.30 21.70 34.99
N GLY A 28 7.42 21.47 34.30
CA GLY A 28 7.41 21.03 32.90
C GLY A 28 6.76 19.66 32.72
N ALA A 29 6.88 18.75 33.70
CA ALA A 29 6.17 17.47 33.70
C ALA A 29 4.64 17.66 33.76
N LYS A 30 4.15 18.59 34.61
CA LYS A 30 2.72 18.93 34.69
C LYS A 30 2.21 19.55 33.39
N GLU A 31 2.98 20.45 32.80
CA GLU A 31 2.65 21.09 31.52
C GLU A 31 2.58 20.06 30.40
N LEU A 32 3.59 19.21 30.27
CA LEU A 32 3.62 18.13 29.29
C LEU A 32 2.44 17.17 29.48
N ARG A 33 2.12 16.76 30.71
CA ARG A 33 0.93 15.95 31.00
C ARG A 33 -0.36 16.64 30.54
N ASN A 34 -0.50 17.94 30.82
CA ASN A 34 -1.68 18.69 30.42
C ASN A 34 -1.81 18.76 28.89
N ILE A 35 -0.70 18.92 28.15
CA ILE A 35 -0.72 18.90 26.68
C ILE A 35 -1.13 17.51 26.18
N LEU A 36 -0.58 16.42 26.73
CA LEU A 36 -0.93 15.05 26.34
C LEU A 36 -2.38 14.68 26.62
N THR A 37 -3.02 15.32 27.60
CA THR A 37 -4.39 15.00 28.05
C THR A 37 -5.45 16.02 27.63
N HIS A 38 -5.08 17.13 27.00
CA HIS A 38 -5.99 18.25 26.72
C HIS A 38 -7.21 17.88 25.85
N SER A 39 -7.07 16.88 24.99
CA SER A 39 -8.10 16.44 24.05
C SER A 39 -8.98 15.30 24.61
N LEU A 40 -8.66 14.79 25.80
CA LEU A 40 -9.41 13.72 26.44
C LEU A 40 -10.63 14.28 27.18
N SER A 41 -11.64 13.43 27.42
CA SER A 41 -12.74 13.76 28.32
C SER A 41 -12.21 14.15 29.71
N GLN A 42 -12.91 15.04 30.44
CA GLN A 42 -12.49 15.48 31.77
C GLN A 42 -12.19 14.31 32.73
N ASP A 43 -12.98 13.24 32.68
CA ASP A 43 -12.78 12.06 33.53
C ASP A 43 -11.47 11.34 33.24
N LEU A 44 -11.13 11.17 31.95
CA LEU A 44 -9.85 10.58 31.54
C LEU A 44 -8.66 11.51 31.80
N ALA A 45 -8.80 12.81 31.54
CA ALA A 45 -7.74 13.80 31.81
C ALA A 45 -7.41 13.93 33.31
N ARG A 46 -8.39 13.69 34.19
CA ARG A 46 -8.21 13.65 35.65
C ARG A 46 -7.71 12.30 36.17
N SER A 47 -7.75 11.26 35.36
CA SER A 47 -7.24 9.94 35.75
C SER A 47 -5.71 9.87 35.69
N ASP A 48 -5.15 8.84 36.31
CA ASP A 48 -3.74 8.47 36.21
C ASP A 48 -3.44 7.62 34.98
N PHE A 49 -4.26 7.72 33.93
CA PHE A 49 -4.01 7.05 32.64
C PHE A 49 -2.70 7.54 32.01
N VAL A 50 -2.43 8.85 32.09
CA VAL A 50 -1.18 9.46 31.65
C VAL A 50 -0.48 10.09 32.84
N THR A 51 0.74 9.64 33.11
CA THR A 51 1.62 10.27 34.09
C THR A 51 2.90 10.73 33.43
N VAL A 52 3.40 11.88 33.86
CA VAL A 52 4.67 12.44 33.38
C VAL A 52 5.50 12.80 34.61
N LYS A 53 6.77 12.40 34.62
CA LYS A 53 7.69 12.67 35.73
C LYS A 53 9.08 13.03 35.20
N PRO A 54 9.83 13.92 35.87
CA PRO A 54 11.25 14.11 35.58
C PRO A 54 12.04 12.82 35.84
N ALA A 55 12.95 12.48 34.93
CA ALA A 55 13.81 11.31 35.01
C ALA A 55 15.22 11.65 34.49
N GLY A 56 16.02 12.31 35.32
CA GLY A 56 17.33 12.84 34.92
C GLY A 56 17.18 14.07 34.04
N ASP A 57 17.71 14.01 32.82
CA ASP A 57 17.67 15.07 31.79
C ASP A 57 16.54 14.89 30.77
N GLN A 58 15.56 14.03 31.08
CA GLN A 58 14.40 13.73 30.24
C GLN A 58 13.13 13.55 31.09
N TYR A 59 11.96 13.52 30.45
CA TYR A 59 10.71 13.12 31.09
C TYR A 59 10.40 11.66 30.83
N GLU A 60 9.96 10.93 31.85
CA GLU A 60 9.29 9.65 31.68
C GLU A 60 7.78 9.88 31.56
N ILE A 61 7.20 9.41 30.46
CA ILE A 61 5.77 9.41 30.18
C ILE A 61 5.28 7.97 30.29
N THR A 62 4.32 7.71 31.17
CA THR A 62 3.70 6.39 31.33
C THR A 62 2.23 6.42 30.92
N TYR A 63 1.84 5.44 30.11
CA TYR A 63 0.45 5.20 29.69
C TYR A 63 -0.09 3.91 30.32
N ASP A 64 -1.03 4.03 31.25
CA ASP A 64 -1.68 2.90 31.92
C ASP A 64 -2.99 2.52 31.21
N LEU A 65 -2.88 1.82 30.09
CA LEU A 65 -4.02 1.47 29.24
C LEU A 65 -5.08 0.61 29.97
N ALA A 66 -4.70 -0.12 31.03
CA ALA A 66 -5.69 -0.85 31.84
C ALA A 66 -6.71 0.11 32.47
N LYS A 67 -6.25 1.22 33.06
CA LYS A 67 -7.13 2.27 33.63
C LYS A 67 -8.03 2.92 32.58
N PHE A 68 -7.56 3.02 31.34
CA PHE A 68 -8.37 3.51 30.22
C PHE A 68 -9.49 2.53 29.88
N PHE A 69 -9.17 1.24 29.72
CA PHE A 69 -10.15 0.21 29.36
C PHE A 69 -11.11 -0.17 30.49
N ASP A 70 -10.74 0.01 31.77
CA ASP A 70 -11.65 -0.14 32.91
C ASP A 70 -12.90 0.75 32.80
N LYS A 71 -12.79 1.89 32.11
CA LYS A 71 -13.91 2.82 31.89
C LYS A 71 -14.74 2.50 30.64
N ILE A 72 -14.22 1.68 29.73
CA ILE A 72 -14.76 1.49 28.37
C ILE A 72 -15.25 0.05 28.15
N ASN A 73 -14.70 -0.92 28.87
CA ASN A 73 -15.10 -2.32 28.82
C ASN A 73 -16.60 -2.49 29.15
N SER A 74 -17.25 -3.42 28.45
CA SER A 74 -18.68 -3.68 28.56
C SER A 74 -19.00 -5.14 28.22
N ASN A 75 -20.28 -5.53 28.30
CA ASN A 75 -20.71 -6.86 27.82
C ASN A 75 -20.60 -7.02 26.30
N ALA A 76 -20.51 -5.91 25.54
CA ALA A 76 -20.37 -5.95 24.09
C ALA A 76 -18.92 -6.26 23.66
N PHE A 77 -17.94 -5.86 24.47
CA PHE A 77 -16.54 -6.19 24.30
C PHE A 77 -15.73 -5.90 25.58
N SER A 78 -14.67 -6.66 25.80
CA SER A 78 -13.70 -6.41 26.88
C SER A 78 -12.29 -6.56 26.37
N VAL A 79 -11.40 -5.63 26.72
CA VAL A 79 -9.97 -5.67 26.40
C VAL A 79 -9.18 -5.80 27.69
N THR A 80 -8.17 -6.69 27.69
CA THR A 80 -7.33 -7.01 28.86
C THR A 80 -5.87 -7.22 28.45
N GLY A 81 -4.97 -7.36 29.43
CA GLY A 81 -3.55 -7.73 29.22
C GLY A 81 -2.55 -6.57 29.19
N PHE A 82 -3.03 -5.33 29.11
CA PHE A 82 -2.15 -4.16 29.05
C PHE A 82 -1.24 -4.02 30.26
N LYS A 83 0.07 -4.00 30.01
CA LYS A 83 1.06 -3.42 30.92
C LYS A 83 1.18 -1.92 30.64
N PRO A 84 1.53 -1.10 31.65
CA PRO A 84 1.86 0.29 31.40
C PRO A 84 2.97 0.41 30.35
N LEU A 85 2.78 1.32 29.40
CA LEU A 85 3.78 1.65 28.38
C LEU A 85 4.60 2.84 28.85
N SER A 86 5.92 2.80 28.68
CA SER A 86 6.82 3.90 29.03
C SER A 86 7.48 4.50 27.79
N LEU A 87 7.59 5.81 27.76
CA LEU A 87 8.25 6.60 26.72
C LEU A 87 9.07 7.70 27.41
N PHE A 88 10.31 7.88 27.02
CA PHE A 88 11.13 8.99 27.45
C PHE A 88 11.10 10.11 26.42
N ALA A 89 10.97 11.34 26.89
CA ALA A 89 10.98 12.54 26.08
C ALA A 89 12.07 13.51 26.57
N GLN A 90 13.12 13.65 25.77
CA GLN A 90 14.26 14.52 26.05
C GLN A 90 14.22 15.75 25.15
N PRO A 91 14.22 16.98 25.69
CA PRO A 91 14.45 18.19 24.89
C PRO A 91 15.83 18.14 24.23
N VAL A 92 15.91 18.47 22.94
CA VAL A 92 17.18 18.58 22.20
C VAL A 92 17.27 19.93 21.48
N GLU A 93 18.38 20.18 20.79
CA GLU A 93 18.64 21.44 20.08
C GLU A 93 17.50 21.83 19.12
N GLN A 94 17.34 23.14 18.95
CA GLN A 94 16.31 23.77 18.09
C GLN A 94 14.87 23.51 18.57
N GLY A 95 14.69 23.23 19.86
CA GLY A 95 13.36 23.02 20.46
C GLY A 95 12.70 21.70 20.03
N ARG A 96 13.50 20.75 19.53
CA ARG A 96 13.04 19.41 19.13
C ARG A 96 13.07 18.47 20.33
N TRP A 97 12.50 17.28 20.16
CA TRP A 97 12.37 16.28 21.22
C TRP A 97 12.88 14.93 20.74
N HIS A 98 13.86 14.35 21.43
CA HIS A 98 14.22 12.95 21.25
C HIS A 98 13.30 12.09 22.09
N LEU A 99 12.63 11.16 21.43
CA LEU A 99 11.66 10.26 22.01
C LEU A 99 12.22 8.85 21.94
N THR A 100 12.30 8.16 23.06
CA THR A 100 12.76 6.76 23.13
C THR A 100 11.80 5.92 23.96
N GLY A 101 11.74 4.62 23.72
CA GLY A 101 10.94 3.74 24.57
C GLY A 101 11.11 2.27 24.23
N ASP A 102 11.12 1.44 25.27
CA ASP A 102 11.22 -0.01 25.16
C ASP A 102 10.01 -0.65 25.83
N ASN A 103 9.17 -1.27 25.03
CA ASN A 103 7.87 -1.74 25.47
C ASN A 103 7.61 -3.18 25.02
N SER A 104 6.67 -3.83 25.70
CA SER A 104 6.06 -5.08 25.26
C SER A 104 4.55 -4.88 25.25
N LEU A 105 3.85 -5.68 24.46
CA LEU A 105 2.40 -5.66 24.40
C LEU A 105 1.88 -7.08 24.45
N ASP A 106 0.84 -7.31 25.22
CA ASP A 106 0.10 -8.57 25.22
C ASP A 106 -1.35 -8.22 25.52
N VAL A 107 -2.21 -8.28 24.51
CA VAL A 107 -3.58 -7.80 24.61
C VAL A 107 -4.55 -8.85 24.11
N ALA A 108 -5.62 -9.04 24.87
CA ALA A 108 -6.73 -9.89 24.50
C ALA A 108 -8.02 -9.07 24.45
N LEU A 109 -8.73 -9.16 23.34
CA LEU A 109 -10.06 -8.61 23.12
C LEU A 109 -11.05 -9.77 23.05
N HIS A 110 -12.05 -9.74 23.93
CA HIS A 110 -13.19 -10.64 23.90
C HIS A 110 -14.44 -9.89 23.43
N SER A 111 -15.28 -10.56 22.64
CA SER A 111 -16.61 -10.11 22.23
C SER A 111 -17.51 -11.32 21.97
N PRO A 112 -18.85 -11.16 21.93
CA PRO A 112 -19.76 -12.27 21.64
C PRO A 112 -19.53 -12.99 20.31
N THR A 113 -18.83 -12.37 19.35
CA THR A 113 -18.63 -12.93 18.00
C THR A 113 -17.19 -13.31 17.69
N SER A 114 -16.23 -12.96 18.56
CA SER A 114 -14.82 -13.27 18.35
C SER A 114 -13.96 -13.01 19.57
N ASP A 115 -12.94 -13.85 19.72
CA ASP A 115 -11.77 -13.64 20.55
C ASP A 115 -10.59 -13.24 19.68
N ILE A 116 -9.83 -12.24 20.13
CA ILE A 116 -8.63 -11.75 19.45
C ILE A 116 -7.52 -11.62 20.48
N ALA A 117 -6.33 -12.13 20.18
CA ALA A 117 -5.13 -11.85 20.95
C ALA A 117 -4.05 -11.25 20.03
N TYR A 118 -3.29 -10.31 20.56
CA TYR A 118 -2.17 -9.69 19.88
C TYR A 118 -1.03 -9.46 20.88
N SER A 119 0.16 -9.94 20.56
CA SER A 119 1.32 -9.77 21.42
C SER A 119 2.55 -9.31 20.63
N ILE A 120 3.41 -8.56 21.30
CA ILE A 120 4.75 -8.17 20.88
C ILE A 120 5.67 -8.40 22.07
N VAL A 121 6.65 -9.29 21.92
CA VAL A 121 7.57 -9.64 23.02
C VAL A 121 8.43 -8.43 23.41
N SER A 122 8.97 -7.73 22.40
CA SER A 122 9.69 -6.47 22.61
C SER A 122 9.50 -5.53 21.44
N SER A 123 9.47 -4.24 21.73
CA SER A 123 9.41 -3.17 20.74
C SER A 123 10.21 -1.97 21.25
N SER A 124 11.26 -1.60 20.54
CA SER A 124 12.01 -0.38 20.77
C SER A 124 11.49 0.72 19.84
N PHE A 125 11.49 1.95 20.33
CA PHE A 125 11.16 3.18 19.62
C PHE A 125 12.28 4.19 19.83
N ASP A 126 12.67 4.87 18.76
CA ASP A 126 13.60 6.01 18.77
C ASP A 126 13.14 7.02 17.71
N GLY A 127 13.08 8.31 18.03
CA GLY A 127 12.74 9.30 17.03
C GLY A 127 12.91 10.76 17.46
N ILE A 128 12.99 11.66 16.50
CA ILE A 128 13.08 13.11 16.74
C ILE A 128 11.78 13.79 16.33
N PHE A 129 11.04 14.33 17.29
CA PHE A 129 9.86 15.15 17.05
C PHE A 129 10.23 16.63 16.92
N ASP A 130 9.67 17.29 15.90
CA ASP A 130 9.84 18.73 15.66
C ASP A 130 8.51 19.46 15.91
N PRO A 131 8.36 20.15 17.05
CA PRO A 131 7.14 20.90 17.36
C PRO A 131 6.84 22.06 16.41
N ALA A 132 7.83 22.62 15.70
CA ALA A 132 7.62 23.77 14.82
C ALA A 132 6.80 23.42 13.57
N ILE A 133 6.89 22.17 13.14
CA ILE A 133 6.08 21.60 12.04
C ILE A 133 5.14 20.48 12.51
N GLU A 134 5.24 20.08 13.77
CA GLU A 134 4.55 18.99 14.46
C GLU A 134 4.59 17.67 13.69
N VAL A 135 5.78 17.30 13.26
CA VAL A 135 6.03 15.99 12.64
C VAL A 135 7.27 15.35 13.24
N MET A 136 7.33 14.04 13.08
CA MET A 136 8.49 13.25 13.44
C MET A 136 9.55 13.37 12.32
N ARG A 137 10.66 14.06 12.58
CA ARG A 137 11.81 14.21 11.66
C ARG A 137 12.51 12.89 11.40
N SER A 138 12.56 12.02 12.40
CA SER A 138 13.04 10.65 12.24
C SER A 138 12.26 9.72 13.17
N MET A 139 11.99 8.50 12.73
CA MET A 139 11.40 7.46 13.56
C MET A 139 12.07 6.13 13.24
N GLY A 140 12.36 5.34 14.24
CA GLY A 140 12.85 3.97 14.16
C GLY A 140 12.08 3.11 15.14
N ILE A 141 11.47 2.04 14.64
CA ILE A 141 10.77 1.04 15.44
C ILE A 141 11.38 -0.32 15.11
N LYS A 142 11.73 -1.09 16.13
CA LYS A 142 12.13 -2.50 15.98
C LYS A 142 11.30 -3.33 16.92
N SER A 143 10.62 -4.34 16.40
CA SER A 143 9.75 -5.22 17.17
C SER A 143 10.12 -6.68 16.96
N SER A 144 9.96 -7.51 17.99
CA SER A 144 10.22 -8.95 17.92
C SER A 144 9.08 -9.78 18.52
N GLY A 145 8.97 -11.02 18.05
CA GLY A 145 8.03 -12.02 18.58
C GLY A 145 6.57 -11.59 18.46
N MET A 146 6.18 -11.00 17.32
CA MET A 146 4.80 -10.56 17.11
C MET A 146 3.91 -11.78 16.85
N LYS A 147 2.79 -11.84 17.55
CA LYS A 147 1.76 -12.86 17.34
C LYS A 147 0.39 -12.21 17.27
N PHE A 148 -0.46 -12.76 16.42
CA PHE A 148 -1.86 -12.40 16.32
C PHE A 148 -2.65 -13.69 16.23
N SER A 149 -3.73 -13.81 17.00
CA SER A 149 -4.70 -14.88 16.83
C SER A 149 -6.10 -14.30 16.88
N SER A 150 -6.99 -14.83 16.06
CA SER A 150 -8.42 -14.51 16.11
C SER A 150 -9.22 -15.80 15.93
N ALA A 151 -10.18 -16.02 16.82
CA ALA A 151 -11.13 -17.11 16.73
C ALA A 151 -12.55 -16.54 16.71
N GLY A 152 -13.35 -16.96 15.73
CA GLY A 152 -14.76 -16.60 15.66
C GLY A 152 -15.60 -17.41 16.65
N SER A 153 -16.63 -16.77 17.21
CA SER A 153 -17.59 -17.36 18.14
C SER A 153 -19.01 -17.24 17.59
N GLY A 154 -19.94 -18.05 18.11
CA GLY A 154 -21.34 -18.06 17.66
C GLY A 154 -21.48 -18.33 16.15
N PRO A 155 -22.13 -17.46 15.36
CA PRO A 155 -22.29 -17.64 13.90
C PRO A 155 -20.96 -17.71 13.11
N LYS A 156 -19.85 -17.28 13.72
CA LYS A 156 -18.51 -17.33 13.12
C LYS A 156 -17.65 -18.48 13.67
N SER A 157 -18.24 -19.38 14.45
CA SER A 157 -17.54 -20.52 15.05
C SER A 157 -16.77 -21.32 13.99
N GLY A 158 -15.55 -21.73 14.36
CA GLY A 158 -14.63 -22.49 13.51
C GLY A 158 -13.84 -21.66 12.49
N ARG A 159 -14.06 -20.34 12.41
CA ARG A 159 -13.15 -19.45 11.67
C ARG A 159 -11.99 -19.06 12.56
N LYS A 160 -10.76 -19.27 12.09
CA LYS A 160 -9.54 -18.91 12.82
C LYS A 160 -8.51 -18.23 11.93
N ILE A 161 -7.77 -17.29 12.50
CA ILE A 161 -6.63 -16.64 11.87
C ILE A 161 -5.51 -16.62 12.90
N ASP A 162 -4.37 -17.21 12.58
CA ASP A 162 -3.16 -17.12 13.39
C ASP A 162 -2.05 -16.52 12.53
N ALA A 163 -1.32 -15.54 13.06
CA ALA A 163 -0.21 -14.93 12.35
C ALA A 163 0.97 -14.69 13.28
N THR A 164 2.17 -14.90 12.75
CA THR A 164 3.43 -14.67 13.46
C THR A 164 4.38 -13.89 12.57
N ILE A 165 5.13 -12.99 13.20
CA ILE A 165 6.25 -12.29 12.57
C ILE A 165 7.38 -12.28 13.61
N ASP A 166 8.54 -12.82 13.24
CA ASP A 166 9.63 -12.97 14.18
C ASP A 166 10.27 -11.63 14.52
N SER A 167 10.49 -10.79 13.51
CA SER A 167 10.92 -9.42 13.72
C SER A 167 10.36 -8.49 12.65
N ALA A 168 10.11 -7.25 13.05
CA ALA A 168 9.78 -6.15 12.14
C ALA A 168 10.64 -4.94 12.46
N SER A 169 11.03 -4.21 11.44
CA SER A 169 11.57 -2.86 11.58
C SER A 169 10.80 -1.89 10.71
N PHE A 170 10.69 -0.66 11.18
CA PHE A 170 10.14 0.46 10.45
C PHE A 170 11.00 1.66 10.74
N ALA A 171 11.38 2.41 9.71
CA ALA A 171 12.07 3.67 9.87
C ALA A 171 11.50 4.71 8.92
N HIS A 172 11.47 5.97 9.33
CA HIS A 172 11.25 7.06 8.39
C HIS A 172 12.16 8.25 8.72
N THR A 173 12.37 9.07 7.70
CA THR A 173 13.07 10.35 7.79
C THR A 173 12.26 11.41 7.05
N VAL A 174 12.13 12.58 7.67
CA VAL A 174 11.49 13.77 7.09
C VAL A 174 12.50 14.90 7.04
N THR A 175 12.87 15.32 5.83
CA THR A 175 13.82 16.41 5.58
C THR A 175 13.09 17.61 4.97
N ASP A 176 13.67 18.80 5.08
CA ASP A 176 13.14 19.94 4.33
C ASP A 176 13.29 19.67 2.82
N SER A 177 12.26 20.03 2.05
CA SER A 177 12.25 19.87 0.60
C SER A 177 12.97 21.05 -0.06
N SER A 178 13.27 20.93 -1.36
CA SER A 178 13.76 22.06 -2.16
C SER A 178 12.72 23.18 -2.30
N GLU A 179 11.44 22.86 -2.14
CA GLU A 179 10.35 23.82 -2.11
C GLU A 179 10.13 24.38 -0.70
N ALA A 180 10.13 25.72 -0.58
CA ALA A 180 10.00 26.39 0.69
C ALA A 180 8.71 25.98 1.44
N GLY A 181 8.85 25.62 2.72
CA GLY A 181 7.74 25.25 3.59
C GLY A 181 7.20 23.83 3.40
N LYS A 182 7.83 23.02 2.53
CA LYS A 182 7.48 21.62 2.29
C LYS A 182 8.56 20.68 2.79
N VAL A 183 8.22 19.40 2.92
CA VAL A 183 9.15 18.35 3.40
C VAL A 183 9.16 17.14 2.48
N ASP A 184 10.27 16.43 2.45
CA ASP A 184 10.40 15.14 1.78
C ASP A 184 10.36 14.03 2.83
N LEU A 185 9.68 12.92 2.52
CA LEU A 185 9.53 11.75 3.36
C LEU A 185 10.20 10.55 2.70
N GLN A 186 11.03 9.85 3.47
CA GLN A 186 11.53 8.52 3.14
C GLN A 186 11.13 7.56 4.24
N LEU A 187 10.61 6.39 3.87
CA LEU A 187 10.13 5.36 4.79
C LEU A 187 10.66 4.01 4.32
N GLN A 188 11.16 3.23 5.26
CA GLN A 188 11.66 1.88 5.06
C GLN A 188 11.00 0.95 6.07
N GLY A 189 10.67 -0.28 5.67
CA GLY A 189 10.10 -1.27 6.55
C GLY A 189 10.48 -2.67 6.14
N THR A 190 10.73 -3.53 7.12
CA THR A 190 11.10 -4.93 6.91
C THR A 190 10.31 -5.81 7.86
N LEU A 191 9.78 -6.91 7.36
CA LEU A 191 9.23 -8.03 8.14
C LEU A 191 10.08 -9.26 7.89
N GLN A 192 10.32 -10.06 8.92
CA GLN A 192 11.08 -11.30 8.84
C GLN A 192 10.24 -12.48 9.33
N ARG A 193 10.32 -13.58 8.60
CA ARG A 193 9.63 -14.86 8.87
C ARG A 193 8.14 -14.64 9.14
N LEU A 194 7.48 -14.03 8.16
CA LEU A 194 6.03 -13.87 8.17
C LEU A 194 5.37 -15.23 7.96
N ARG A 195 4.40 -15.56 8.79
CA ARG A 195 3.54 -16.73 8.62
C ARG A 195 2.12 -16.36 9.03
N GLU A 196 1.16 -16.63 8.16
CA GLU A 196 -0.27 -16.47 8.42
C GLU A 196 -0.97 -17.80 8.12
N GLN A 197 -1.89 -18.19 8.99
CA GLN A 197 -2.67 -19.41 8.87
C GLN A 197 -4.15 -19.05 8.98
N PHE A 198 -4.93 -19.47 7.99
CA PHE A 198 -6.36 -19.17 7.87
C PHE A 198 -7.17 -20.46 7.90
N THR A 199 -8.18 -20.50 8.77
CA THR A 199 -9.21 -21.54 8.79
C THR A 199 -10.54 -20.88 8.47
N VAL A 200 -11.13 -21.23 7.32
CA VAL A 200 -12.31 -20.53 6.77
C VAL A 200 -13.63 -21.12 7.29
N ARG A 201 -13.62 -22.39 7.71
CA ARG A 201 -14.75 -23.15 8.25
C ARG A 201 -14.23 -24.17 9.28
N PRO A 202 -15.06 -24.62 10.25
CA PRO A 202 -14.62 -25.51 11.33
C PRO A 202 -13.83 -26.75 10.86
N ASP A 203 -14.29 -27.40 9.80
CA ASP A 203 -13.73 -28.66 9.31
C ASP A 203 -12.80 -28.49 8.09
N ALA A 204 -12.47 -27.24 7.72
CA ALA A 204 -11.61 -26.98 6.57
C ALA A 204 -10.13 -27.04 6.97
N SER A 205 -9.31 -27.70 6.15
CA SER A 205 -7.86 -27.67 6.29
C SER A 205 -7.35 -26.22 6.24
N PRO A 206 -6.40 -25.83 7.10
CA PRO A 206 -5.86 -24.48 7.10
C PRO A 206 -5.11 -24.15 5.81
N ILE A 207 -5.25 -22.90 5.36
CA ILE A 207 -4.42 -22.32 4.31
C ILE A 207 -3.30 -21.54 5.00
N ILE A 208 -2.05 -21.80 4.64
CA ILE A 208 -0.90 -21.11 5.22
C ILE A 208 -0.25 -20.25 4.14
N PHE A 209 -0.05 -18.98 4.46
CA PHE A 209 0.81 -18.07 3.71
C PHE A 209 2.09 -17.82 4.52
N SER A 210 3.26 -17.83 3.88
CA SER A 210 4.50 -17.43 4.52
C SER A 210 5.45 -16.70 3.58
N ALA A 211 6.35 -15.91 4.14
CA ALA A 211 7.45 -15.27 3.44
C ALA A 211 8.65 -15.12 4.39
N ASP A 212 9.86 -15.31 3.88
CA ASP A 212 11.08 -15.17 4.67
C ASP A 212 11.35 -13.70 5.01
N SER A 213 11.15 -12.81 4.04
CA SER A 213 11.14 -11.38 4.30
C SER A 213 10.16 -10.62 3.41
N VAL A 214 9.71 -9.48 3.93
CA VAL A 214 8.96 -8.47 3.19
C VAL A 214 9.64 -7.13 3.44
N ASP A 215 10.24 -6.56 2.41
CA ASP A 215 10.93 -5.27 2.44
C ASP A 215 10.09 -4.24 1.70
N THR A 216 9.94 -3.04 2.26
CA THR A 216 9.11 -1.96 1.71
C THR A 216 9.86 -0.65 1.81
N ASN A 217 9.90 0.11 0.71
CA ASN A 217 10.36 1.49 0.72
C ASN A 217 9.26 2.39 0.18
N VAL A 218 9.09 3.56 0.77
CA VAL A 218 8.18 4.60 0.30
C VAL A 218 8.91 5.94 0.31
N THR A 219 8.77 6.70 -0.77
CA THR A 219 9.31 8.05 -0.89
C THR A 219 8.19 9.00 -1.30
N ALA A 220 8.08 10.14 -0.64
CA ALA A 220 7.20 11.22 -1.08
C ALA A 220 7.97 12.54 -1.04
N THR A 221 7.89 13.33 -2.11
CA THR A 221 8.57 14.64 -2.17
C THR A 221 7.58 15.78 -2.00
N SER A 222 8.06 16.95 -1.61
CA SER A 222 7.29 18.20 -1.59
C SER A 222 5.95 18.10 -0.86
N LEU A 223 5.91 17.48 0.32
CA LEU A 223 4.70 17.36 1.14
C LEU A 223 4.37 18.71 1.82
N PRO A 224 3.17 19.28 1.60
CA PRO A 224 2.73 20.50 2.28
C PRO A 224 2.14 20.14 3.66
N VAL A 225 2.99 19.68 4.59
CA VAL A 225 2.57 19.13 5.89
C VAL A 225 1.73 20.11 6.73
N LYS A 226 2.00 21.42 6.65
CA LYS A 226 1.22 22.43 7.37
C LYS A 226 -0.22 22.53 6.83
N ASP A 227 -0.36 22.55 5.51
CA ASP A 227 -1.67 22.66 4.83
C ASP A 227 -2.49 21.38 4.97
N LEU A 228 -1.85 20.21 4.83
CA LEU A 228 -2.49 18.91 5.07
C LEU A 228 -3.03 18.79 6.50
N ARG A 229 -2.28 19.29 7.49
CA ARG A 229 -2.73 19.31 8.89
C ARG A 229 -3.89 20.28 9.09
N ALA A 230 -3.90 21.44 8.43
CA ALA A 230 -5.03 22.36 8.47
C ALA A 230 -6.30 21.70 7.91
N LEU A 231 -6.18 20.94 6.82
CA LEU A 231 -7.28 20.16 6.24
C LEU A 231 -7.79 19.07 7.20
N ILE A 232 -6.90 18.30 7.83
CA ILE A 232 -7.28 17.27 8.82
C ILE A 232 -8.00 17.90 10.02
N ARG A 233 -7.51 19.03 10.54
CA ARG A 233 -8.18 19.75 11.64
C ARG A 233 -9.58 20.20 11.26
N PHE A 234 -9.75 20.75 10.06
CA PHE A 234 -11.06 21.13 9.55
C PHE A 234 -12.01 19.93 9.50
N PHE A 235 -11.54 18.79 8.97
CA PHE A 235 -12.33 17.55 8.93
C PHE A 235 -12.76 17.10 10.34
N VAL A 236 -11.83 17.05 11.30
CA VAL A 236 -12.14 16.65 12.69
C VAL A 236 -13.19 17.57 13.33
N GLN A 237 -13.09 18.88 13.10
CA GLN A 237 -14.06 19.85 13.62
C GLN A 237 -15.47 19.67 13.02
N HIS A 238 -15.57 19.11 11.82
CA HIS A 238 -16.83 18.96 11.08
C HIS A 238 -17.28 17.51 10.90
N VAL A 239 -16.60 16.53 11.49
CA VAL A 239 -16.88 15.09 11.26
C VAL A 239 -18.30 14.66 11.68
N LYS A 240 -18.92 15.38 12.63
CA LYS A 240 -20.30 15.14 13.07
C LYS A 240 -21.33 15.96 12.30
N ALA A 241 -20.90 16.93 11.50
CA ALA A 241 -21.79 17.74 10.70
C ALA A 241 -22.36 16.88 9.57
N LYS A 242 -23.69 16.84 9.45
CA LYS A 242 -24.36 16.13 8.34
C LYS A 242 -24.06 16.80 7.00
N GLN A 243 -23.86 18.13 7.02
CA GLN A 243 -23.54 18.97 5.88
C GLN A 243 -22.72 20.17 6.35
N LEU A 244 -21.84 20.68 5.50
CA LEU A 244 -21.13 21.93 5.73
C LEU A 244 -22.06 23.14 5.49
N SER A 245 -21.84 24.22 6.25
CA SER A 245 -22.38 25.54 5.89
C SER A 245 -21.74 26.02 4.59
N GLN A 246 -22.32 27.03 3.94
CA GLN A 246 -21.72 27.62 2.74
C GLN A 246 -20.29 28.11 2.99
N SER A 247 -20.09 28.88 4.05
CA SER A 247 -18.75 29.33 4.48
C SER A 247 -17.82 28.16 4.83
N GLY A 248 -18.36 27.06 5.35
CA GLY A 248 -17.61 25.83 5.62
C GLY A 248 -17.17 25.14 4.33
N SER A 249 -18.03 25.07 3.31
CA SER A 249 -17.69 24.54 1.98
C SER A 249 -16.61 25.38 1.29
N GLU A 250 -16.76 26.71 1.29
CA GLU A 250 -15.76 27.64 0.73
C GLU A 250 -14.41 27.50 1.45
N LYS A 251 -14.44 27.36 2.79
CA LYS A 251 -13.21 27.15 3.57
C LYS A 251 -12.57 25.79 3.27
N PHE A 252 -13.37 24.74 3.12
CA PHE A 252 -12.89 23.41 2.77
C PHE A 252 -12.21 23.42 1.40
N GLU A 253 -12.85 24.01 0.40
CA GLU A 253 -12.30 24.20 -0.95
C GLU A 253 -10.95 24.93 -0.90
N GLN A 254 -10.87 26.05 -0.18
CA GLN A 254 -9.62 26.78 0.00
C GLN A 254 -8.51 25.90 0.62
N LEU A 255 -8.82 25.13 1.67
CA LEU A 255 -7.85 24.26 2.33
C LEU A 255 -7.38 23.13 1.42
N VAL A 256 -8.26 22.57 0.59
CA VAL A 256 -7.89 21.54 -0.40
C VAL A 256 -6.95 22.12 -1.45
N HIS A 257 -7.25 23.30 -2.00
CA HIS A 257 -6.37 23.94 -2.98
C HIS A 257 -5.00 24.32 -2.42
N GLN A 258 -4.94 24.78 -1.17
CA GLN A 258 -3.67 25.08 -0.49
C GLN A 258 -2.80 23.83 -0.30
N ALA A 259 -3.44 22.68 -0.05
CA ALA A 259 -2.74 21.43 0.13
C ALA A 259 -2.32 20.78 -1.21
N LEU A 260 -2.70 21.32 -2.37
CA LEU A 260 -2.38 20.73 -3.68
C LEU A 260 -1.10 21.32 -4.30
N PRO A 261 -0.25 20.48 -4.92
CA PRO A 261 -0.33 19.02 -4.92
C PRO A 261 0.04 18.44 -3.54
N VAL A 262 -0.67 17.41 -3.07
CA VAL A 262 -0.47 16.81 -1.73
C VAL A 262 0.88 16.11 -1.55
N PHE A 263 1.59 15.90 -2.66
CA PHE A 263 2.99 15.50 -2.79
C PHE A 263 3.48 15.92 -4.19
N GLY A 264 4.78 16.13 -4.38
CA GLY A 264 5.40 16.34 -5.69
C GLY A 264 5.59 15.05 -6.48
N SER A 265 5.97 13.98 -5.81
CA SER A 265 6.03 12.61 -6.35
C SER A 265 5.83 11.60 -5.22
N LEU A 266 5.33 10.42 -5.56
CA LEU A 266 5.15 9.29 -4.66
C LEU A 266 5.75 8.04 -5.29
N GLY A 267 6.68 7.41 -4.59
CA GLY A 267 7.31 6.14 -4.96
C GLY A 267 7.08 5.10 -3.89
N LYS A 268 6.83 3.86 -4.29
CA LYS A 268 6.74 2.70 -3.41
C LYS A 268 7.42 1.51 -4.07
N THR A 269 8.25 0.79 -3.33
CA THR A 269 8.74 -0.53 -3.71
C THR A 269 8.43 -1.53 -2.60
N VAL A 270 8.09 -2.75 -2.99
CA VAL A 270 7.91 -3.89 -2.08
C VAL A 270 8.61 -5.09 -2.68
N THR A 271 9.45 -5.76 -1.89
CA THR A 271 10.07 -7.03 -2.23
C THR A 271 9.61 -8.09 -1.24
N VAL A 272 9.07 -9.19 -1.75
CA VAL A 272 8.72 -10.38 -0.95
C VAL A 272 9.67 -11.50 -1.34
N ASN A 273 10.41 -12.04 -0.37
CA ASN A 273 11.32 -13.16 -0.58
C ASN A 273 10.72 -14.46 -0.07
N ASN A 274 10.84 -15.51 -0.88
CA ASN A 274 10.38 -16.87 -0.60
C ASN A 274 8.90 -16.92 -0.16
N ALA A 275 8.03 -16.30 -0.96
CA ALA A 275 6.59 -16.38 -0.74
C ALA A 275 6.11 -17.81 -0.96
N LEU A 276 5.28 -18.33 -0.06
CA LEU A 276 4.73 -19.68 -0.12
C LEU A 276 3.26 -19.65 0.27
N VAL A 277 2.43 -20.31 -0.55
CA VAL A 277 1.06 -20.65 -0.19
C VAL A 277 0.98 -22.16 -0.06
N ALA A 278 0.59 -22.65 1.11
CA ALA A 278 0.38 -24.07 1.38
C ALA A 278 -1.10 -24.34 1.67
N THR A 279 -1.62 -25.39 1.04
CA THR A 279 -2.97 -25.91 1.24
C THR A 279 -2.91 -27.41 1.47
N GLU A 280 -4.05 -28.05 1.77
CA GLU A 280 -4.14 -29.51 1.82
C GLU A 280 -3.77 -30.20 0.50
N ARG A 281 -3.91 -29.49 -0.63
CA ARG A 281 -3.64 -30.02 -1.97
C ARG A 281 -2.16 -29.93 -2.37
N GLY A 282 -1.34 -29.25 -1.59
CA GLY A 282 0.06 -28.96 -1.93
C GLY A 282 0.40 -27.49 -1.78
N LYS A 283 1.64 -27.16 -2.15
CA LYS A 283 2.27 -25.87 -1.96
C LYS A 283 2.66 -25.23 -3.28
N VAL A 284 2.56 -23.91 -3.34
CA VAL A 284 3.07 -23.10 -4.46
C VAL A 284 3.95 -22.00 -3.89
N GLY A 285 5.23 -22.03 -4.26
CA GLY A 285 6.21 -21.01 -3.91
C GLY A 285 6.54 -20.05 -5.05
N VAL A 286 6.98 -18.85 -4.69
CA VAL A 286 7.63 -17.88 -5.59
C VAL A 286 8.83 -17.31 -4.84
N LYS A 287 10.02 -17.45 -5.40
CA LYS A 287 11.25 -17.05 -4.69
C LYS A 287 11.33 -15.55 -4.47
N ARG A 288 10.88 -14.76 -5.44
CA ARG A 288 10.94 -13.30 -5.36
C ARG A 288 9.74 -12.67 -6.04
N ILE A 289 9.08 -11.75 -5.36
CA ILE A 289 8.05 -10.89 -5.93
C ILE A 289 8.47 -9.44 -5.67
N ASP A 290 8.62 -8.67 -6.72
CA ASP A 290 8.84 -7.23 -6.65
C ASP A 290 7.59 -6.49 -7.13
N TYR A 291 7.24 -5.43 -6.42
CA TYR A 291 6.19 -4.49 -6.78
C TYR A 291 6.79 -3.09 -6.72
N SER A 292 6.57 -2.29 -7.76
CA SER A 292 6.85 -0.85 -7.74
C SER A 292 5.64 -0.05 -8.16
N PHE A 293 5.44 1.08 -7.50
CA PHE A 293 4.46 2.08 -7.85
C PHE A 293 5.14 3.44 -7.86
N LYS A 294 4.91 4.24 -8.90
CA LYS A 294 5.40 5.61 -9.01
C LYS A 294 4.29 6.51 -9.52
N MET A 295 4.19 7.69 -8.95
CA MET A 295 3.16 8.65 -9.31
C MET A 295 3.66 10.08 -9.16
N ASP A 296 3.42 10.91 -10.17
CA ASP A 296 3.63 12.36 -10.05
C ASP A 296 2.57 12.98 -9.13
N GLY A 297 2.84 14.17 -8.60
CA GLY A 297 1.90 14.93 -7.79
C GLY A 297 0.54 15.09 -8.45
N LEU A 298 -0.51 15.32 -7.65
CA LEU A 298 -1.89 15.51 -8.14
C LEU A 298 -2.02 16.84 -8.90
N THR A 299 -1.67 16.83 -10.19
CA THR A 299 -1.60 18.01 -11.05
C THR A 299 -2.54 17.85 -12.26
N LYS A 300 -2.41 18.75 -13.24
CA LYS A 300 -3.19 18.69 -14.49
C LYS A 300 -2.69 17.63 -15.48
N ALA A 301 -1.50 17.09 -15.27
CA ALA A 301 -0.89 16.08 -16.12
C ALA A 301 0.06 15.21 -15.28
N SER A 302 -0.51 14.23 -14.58
CA SER A 302 0.24 13.30 -13.74
C SER A 302 0.42 11.96 -14.43
N ASN A 303 1.59 11.35 -14.28
CA ASN A 303 1.82 9.97 -14.70
C ASN A 303 1.69 9.02 -13.51
N VAL A 304 1.12 7.84 -13.76
CA VAL A 304 1.01 6.75 -12.79
C VAL A 304 1.60 5.50 -13.39
N ASN A 305 2.57 4.88 -12.71
CA ASN A 305 3.29 3.69 -13.17
C ASN A 305 3.20 2.58 -12.12
N LEU A 306 3.01 1.35 -12.61
CA LEU A 306 2.94 0.13 -11.83
C LEU A 306 3.87 -0.91 -12.46
N GLU A 307 4.69 -1.56 -11.65
CA GLU A 307 5.54 -2.68 -12.04
C GLU A 307 5.32 -3.84 -11.09
N VAL A 308 5.20 -5.05 -11.63
CA VAL A 308 5.18 -6.31 -10.88
C VAL A 308 6.11 -7.30 -11.56
N ARG A 309 7.06 -7.84 -10.79
CA ARG A 309 7.96 -8.91 -11.23
C ARG A 309 7.86 -10.09 -10.28
N ALA A 310 7.82 -11.30 -10.82
CA ALA A 310 7.78 -12.53 -10.05
C ALA A 310 8.74 -13.56 -10.65
N GLU A 311 9.52 -14.23 -9.79
CA GLU A 311 10.60 -15.11 -10.23
C GLU A 311 10.64 -16.44 -9.49
N GLN A 312 11.02 -17.47 -10.24
CA GLN A 312 11.27 -18.84 -9.78
C GLN A 312 10.04 -19.41 -9.03
N PHE A 313 9.00 -19.69 -9.79
CA PHE A 313 7.81 -20.38 -9.32
C PHE A 313 8.16 -21.83 -8.98
N THR A 314 7.70 -22.31 -7.83
CA THR A 314 8.04 -23.62 -7.26
C THR A 314 6.76 -24.32 -6.74
N PRO A 315 5.85 -24.75 -7.64
CA PRO A 315 4.74 -25.61 -7.22
C PRO A 315 5.25 -27.01 -6.84
N ASP A 316 4.56 -27.66 -5.91
CA ASP A 316 4.77 -29.08 -5.63
C ASP A 316 4.53 -29.92 -6.90
N ALA A 317 5.27 -31.02 -7.06
CA ALA A 317 5.36 -31.77 -8.31
C ALA A 317 4.03 -32.38 -8.79
N ASP A 318 3.09 -32.61 -7.89
CA ASP A 318 1.77 -33.17 -8.16
C ASP A 318 0.70 -32.12 -8.53
N LEU A 319 0.99 -30.83 -8.36
CA LEU A 319 0.06 -29.75 -8.72
C LEU A 319 0.03 -29.46 -10.21
N VAL A 320 1.11 -29.76 -10.93
CA VAL A 320 1.26 -29.47 -12.35
C VAL A 320 1.53 -30.78 -13.08
N PRO A 321 0.65 -31.20 -14.02
CA PRO A 321 0.92 -32.41 -14.80
C PRO A 321 2.26 -32.29 -15.52
N ALA A 322 3.04 -33.38 -15.56
CA ALA A 322 4.41 -33.38 -16.07
C ALA A 322 4.57 -32.78 -17.47
N ALA A 323 3.56 -32.92 -18.34
CA ALA A 323 3.54 -32.33 -19.68
C ALA A 323 3.56 -30.79 -19.69
N PHE A 324 3.18 -30.13 -18.59
CA PHE A 324 3.13 -28.68 -18.45
C PHE A 324 4.27 -28.10 -17.60
N THR A 325 5.08 -28.95 -16.94
CA THR A 325 6.22 -28.48 -16.12
C THR A 325 7.17 -27.56 -16.88
N PRO A 326 7.56 -27.83 -18.16
CA PRO A 326 8.45 -26.94 -18.91
C PRO A 326 7.84 -25.56 -19.22
N PHE A 327 6.51 -25.44 -19.16
CA PHE A 327 5.77 -24.20 -19.40
C PHE A 327 5.57 -23.37 -18.14
N LEU A 328 6.03 -23.84 -16.98
CA LEU A 328 5.97 -23.03 -15.77
C LEU A 328 6.85 -21.79 -15.95
N PRO A 329 6.32 -20.58 -15.71
CA PRO A 329 7.12 -19.38 -15.80
C PRO A 329 8.30 -19.45 -14.82
N ALA A 330 9.50 -19.24 -15.31
CA ALA A 330 10.67 -18.93 -14.50
C ALA A 330 10.67 -17.44 -14.09
N ALA A 331 10.11 -16.57 -14.93
CA ALA A 331 9.94 -15.15 -14.63
C ALA A 331 8.70 -14.56 -15.31
N LEU A 332 8.04 -13.62 -14.62
CA LEU A 332 7.00 -12.73 -15.13
C LEU A 332 7.40 -11.30 -14.78
N ASP A 333 7.19 -10.37 -15.71
CA ASP A 333 7.46 -8.93 -15.56
C ASP A 333 6.35 -8.16 -16.27
N VAL A 334 5.63 -7.32 -15.53
CA VAL A 334 4.49 -6.55 -16.01
C VAL A 334 4.67 -5.10 -15.58
N GLN A 335 4.82 -4.22 -16.56
CA GLN A 335 4.96 -2.78 -16.41
C GLN A 335 3.80 -2.10 -17.11
N LEU A 336 3.08 -1.25 -16.38
CA LEU A 336 1.92 -0.51 -16.85
C LEU A 336 2.08 0.96 -16.48
N GLY A 337 1.64 1.85 -17.38
CA GLY A 337 1.67 3.29 -17.21
C GLY A 337 0.37 3.94 -17.67
N VAL A 338 -0.10 4.94 -16.94
CA VAL A 338 -1.20 5.81 -17.39
C VAL A 338 -0.68 7.25 -17.32
N PRO A 339 -0.33 7.85 -18.48
CA PRO A 339 0.21 9.20 -18.51
C PRO A 339 -0.89 10.27 -18.53
N ASN A 340 -0.50 11.50 -18.23
CA ASN A 340 -1.30 12.71 -18.46
C ASN A 340 -2.70 12.71 -17.80
N ILE A 341 -2.83 12.14 -16.61
CA ILE A 341 -4.08 12.20 -15.84
C ILE A 341 -4.26 13.59 -15.24
N ASN A 342 -5.40 14.22 -15.46
CA ASN A 342 -5.76 15.50 -14.86
C ASN A 342 -6.43 15.32 -13.49
N PHE A 343 -5.64 14.98 -12.46
CA PHE A 343 -6.15 14.84 -11.09
C PHE A 343 -6.62 16.18 -10.51
N ALA A 344 -5.93 17.27 -10.80
CA ALA A 344 -6.34 18.60 -10.33
C ALA A 344 -7.77 18.93 -10.79
N GLY A 345 -8.09 18.72 -12.07
CA GLY A 345 -9.44 18.93 -12.58
C GLY A 345 -10.49 18.00 -11.97
N LEU A 346 -10.12 16.76 -11.62
CA LEU A 346 -11.03 15.85 -10.90
C LEU A 346 -11.35 16.33 -9.49
N ILE A 347 -10.36 16.92 -8.81
CA ILE A 347 -10.54 17.52 -7.50
C ILE A 347 -11.43 18.76 -7.64
N ASP A 348 -11.15 19.64 -8.60
CA ASP A 348 -11.96 20.84 -8.88
C ASP A 348 -13.43 20.45 -9.13
N ALA A 349 -13.67 19.46 -9.99
CA ALA A 349 -15.03 18.97 -10.26
C ALA A 349 -15.73 18.37 -9.03
N GLY A 350 -14.95 17.74 -8.13
CA GLY A 350 -15.45 17.23 -6.86
C GLY A 350 -15.81 18.35 -5.87
N LEU A 351 -14.95 19.37 -5.77
CA LEU A 351 -15.18 20.55 -4.94
C LEU A 351 -16.38 21.35 -5.42
N ASP A 352 -16.50 21.57 -6.74
CA ASP A 352 -17.65 22.23 -7.36
C ASP A 352 -18.96 21.50 -7.05
N ALA A 353 -18.97 20.16 -7.14
CA ALA A 353 -20.15 19.36 -6.82
C ALA A 353 -20.56 19.47 -5.34
N ILE A 354 -19.58 19.55 -4.43
CA ILE A 354 -19.82 19.77 -3.00
C ILE A 354 -20.38 21.18 -2.76
N ALA A 355 -19.79 22.21 -3.37
CA ALA A 355 -20.19 23.60 -3.21
C ALA A 355 -21.61 23.85 -3.74
N THR A 356 -21.92 23.33 -4.94
CA THR A 356 -23.21 23.49 -5.61
C THR A 356 -24.29 22.53 -5.12
N ARG A 357 -23.93 21.55 -4.27
CA ARG A 357 -24.81 20.45 -3.83
C ARG A 357 -25.44 19.70 -5.01
N ALA A 358 -24.69 19.61 -6.11
CA ALA A 358 -25.15 18.94 -7.32
C ALA A 358 -25.30 17.42 -7.10
N THR A 359 -26.06 16.79 -7.98
CA THR A 359 -26.06 15.34 -8.11
C THR A 359 -24.66 14.83 -8.48
N PRO A 360 -24.35 13.54 -8.21
CA PRO A 360 -23.02 12.99 -8.50
C PRO A 360 -22.59 13.28 -9.95
N VAL A 361 -21.37 13.78 -10.11
CA VAL A 361 -20.78 14.04 -11.43
C VAL A 361 -20.85 12.76 -12.26
N SER A 362 -21.42 12.83 -13.46
CA SER A 362 -21.60 11.64 -14.30
C SER A 362 -20.23 11.02 -14.65
N GLY A 363 -20.19 9.69 -14.81
CA GLY A 363 -18.96 9.00 -15.17
C GLY A 363 -18.33 9.51 -16.47
N GLU A 364 -19.16 9.94 -17.43
CA GLU A 364 -18.69 10.53 -18.69
C GLU A 364 -18.04 11.90 -18.49
N ALA A 365 -18.62 12.75 -17.62
CA ALA A 365 -18.01 14.02 -17.27
C ALA A 365 -16.66 13.81 -16.55
N LEU A 366 -16.59 12.86 -15.61
CA LEU A 366 -15.34 12.51 -14.92
C LEU A 366 -14.28 12.00 -15.87
N LYS A 367 -14.62 11.11 -16.83
CA LYS A 367 -13.67 10.64 -17.85
C LYS A 367 -13.12 11.79 -18.69
N ARG A 368 -13.97 12.74 -19.08
CA ARG A 368 -13.56 13.90 -19.89
C ARG A 368 -12.70 14.88 -19.09
N THR A 369 -12.99 15.04 -17.81
CA THR A 369 -12.15 15.82 -16.90
C THR A 369 -10.79 15.16 -16.70
N MET A 370 -10.78 13.84 -16.47
CA MET A 370 -9.57 13.02 -16.27
C MET A 370 -8.64 13.05 -17.49
N PHE A 371 -9.22 13.02 -18.70
CA PHE A 371 -8.50 13.05 -19.97
C PHE A 371 -8.99 14.19 -20.89
N PRO A 372 -8.52 15.43 -20.66
CA PRO A 372 -8.98 16.61 -21.41
C PRO A 372 -8.69 16.54 -22.92
N SER A 373 -7.69 15.76 -23.32
CA SER A 373 -7.34 15.50 -24.73
C SER A 373 -8.43 14.75 -25.50
N GLY A 374 -9.42 14.19 -24.80
CA GLY A 374 -10.43 13.30 -25.37
C GLY A 374 -9.99 11.84 -25.47
N TYR A 375 -8.82 11.49 -24.93
CA TYR A 375 -8.26 10.13 -24.97
C TYR A 375 -7.55 9.76 -23.67
N GLY A 376 -7.84 8.57 -23.16
CA GLY A 376 -7.01 7.90 -22.14
C GLY A 376 -6.02 6.95 -22.81
N THR A 377 -4.80 6.90 -22.29
CA THR A 377 -3.75 5.99 -22.75
C THR A 377 -3.37 5.03 -21.63
N LEU A 378 -3.34 3.74 -21.92
CA LEU A 378 -2.69 2.72 -21.10
C LEU A 378 -1.42 2.29 -21.84
N GLU A 379 -0.28 2.66 -21.28
CA GLU A 379 1.03 2.19 -21.72
C GLU A 379 1.32 0.86 -21.03
N PHE A 380 1.92 -0.06 -21.76
CA PHE A 380 2.49 -1.28 -21.22
C PHE A 380 3.91 -1.38 -21.77
N PRO A 381 4.89 -0.68 -21.16
CA PRO A 381 6.26 -0.65 -21.65
C PRO A 381 6.88 -2.04 -21.76
N LYS A 382 6.45 -2.96 -20.90
CA LYS A 382 6.89 -4.34 -20.91
C LYS A 382 5.88 -5.26 -20.25
N ILE A 383 5.49 -6.32 -20.94
CA ILE A 383 4.80 -7.49 -20.39
C ILE A 383 5.59 -8.69 -20.90
N SER A 384 6.35 -9.35 -20.05
CA SER A 384 7.16 -10.50 -20.45
C SER A 384 6.89 -11.72 -19.58
N ALA A 385 6.97 -12.88 -20.22
CA ALA A 385 6.95 -14.16 -19.55
C ALA A 385 8.06 -15.04 -20.12
N LYS A 386 8.82 -15.68 -19.25
CA LYS A 386 9.89 -16.60 -19.62
C LYS A 386 9.74 -17.93 -18.88
N SER A 387 9.95 -19.04 -19.58
CA SER A 387 10.06 -20.40 -19.03
C SER A 387 11.25 -21.13 -19.68
N ASP A 388 11.33 -22.44 -19.51
CA ASP A 388 12.30 -23.26 -20.22
C ASP A 388 11.99 -23.38 -21.71
N VAL A 389 10.73 -23.21 -22.14
CA VAL A 389 10.31 -23.47 -23.52
C VAL A 389 9.77 -22.24 -24.26
N TYR A 390 9.56 -21.11 -23.57
CA TYR A 390 9.17 -19.84 -24.20
C TYR A 390 9.88 -18.64 -23.57
N ASP A 391 10.09 -17.60 -24.36
CA ASP A 391 10.53 -16.28 -23.91
C ASP A 391 9.81 -15.25 -24.81
N VAL A 392 8.80 -14.58 -24.24
CA VAL A 392 7.92 -13.67 -24.96
C VAL A 392 7.86 -12.34 -24.22
N GLU A 393 7.93 -11.25 -24.98
CA GLU A 393 7.79 -9.88 -24.52
C GLU A 393 6.78 -9.14 -25.38
N VAL A 394 5.92 -8.35 -24.74
CA VAL A 394 4.94 -7.48 -25.38
C VAL A 394 5.13 -6.07 -24.85
N SER A 395 5.23 -5.09 -25.73
CA SER A 395 5.31 -3.68 -25.36
C SER A 395 4.38 -2.85 -26.24
N GLY A 396 3.91 -1.70 -25.75
CA GLY A 396 3.02 -0.84 -26.54
C GLY A 396 2.14 0.10 -25.74
N ALA A 397 1.11 0.62 -26.42
CA ALA A 397 0.10 1.50 -25.86
C ALA A 397 -1.29 1.21 -26.43
N LEU A 398 -2.29 1.27 -25.55
CA LEU A 398 -3.72 1.23 -25.87
C LEU A 398 -4.29 2.63 -25.64
N LYS A 399 -4.93 3.20 -26.65
CA LYS A 399 -5.56 4.51 -26.57
C LYS A 399 -7.06 4.37 -26.78
N GLY A 400 -7.85 4.79 -25.78
CA GLY A 400 -9.30 4.79 -25.83
C GLY A 400 -9.84 6.20 -25.84
N SER A 401 -10.79 6.50 -26.74
CA SER A 401 -11.46 7.80 -26.71
C SER A 401 -12.43 7.90 -25.53
N THR A 402 -12.58 9.11 -24.99
CA THR A 402 -13.54 9.42 -23.92
C THR A 402 -14.91 9.84 -24.44
N LYS A 403 -15.16 9.73 -25.76
CA LYS A 403 -16.45 10.03 -26.36
C LYS A 403 -17.39 8.81 -26.30
N PRO A 404 -18.72 9.00 -26.21
CA PRO A 404 -19.68 7.91 -26.33
C PRO A 404 -19.55 7.18 -27.68
N HIS A 405 -19.67 5.85 -27.67
CA HIS A 405 -19.61 4.98 -28.88
C HIS A 405 -18.30 5.06 -29.68
N SER A 406 -17.17 5.34 -29.01
CA SER A 406 -15.88 5.53 -29.66
C SER A 406 -15.01 4.27 -29.69
N GLY A 407 -14.08 4.23 -30.67
CA GLY A 407 -13.16 3.13 -30.87
C GLY A 407 -11.97 3.13 -29.91
N ILE A 408 -11.22 2.04 -29.95
CA ILE A 408 -9.91 1.90 -29.29
C ILE A 408 -8.86 1.74 -30.37
N SER A 409 -7.70 2.36 -30.19
CA SER A 409 -6.52 2.10 -31.00
C SER A 409 -5.44 1.40 -30.18
N LEU A 410 -4.70 0.50 -30.81
CA LEU A 410 -3.62 -0.27 -30.22
C LEU A 410 -2.37 -0.10 -31.08
N GLN A 411 -1.24 0.16 -30.43
CA GLN A 411 0.07 -0.04 -31.03
C GLN A 411 0.85 -0.96 -30.11
N ALA A 412 1.26 -2.11 -30.61
CA ALA A 412 1.99 -3.09 -29.81
C ALA A 412 3.09 -3.77 -30.63
N THR A 413 4.16 -4.17 -29.97
CA THR A 413 5.21 -5.03 -30.52
C THR A 413 5.27 -6.29 -29.69
N ILE A 414 5.20 -7.44 -30.34
CA ILE A 414 5.44 -8.75 -29.71
C ILE A 414 6.81 -9.23 -30.17
N LEU A 415 7.65 -9.61 -29.22
CA LEU A 415 8.95 -10.23 -29.45
C LEU A 415 8.94 -11.64 -28.86
N ALA A 416 9.46 -12.62 -29.59
CA ALA A 416 9.64 -13.98 -29.10
C ALA A 416 11.04 -14.51 -29.42
N ARG A 417 11.69 -15.11 -28.42
CA ARG A 417 12.91 -15.94 -28.59
C ARG A 417 12.54 -17.40 -28.55
N ASP A 418 13.36 -18.23 -29.19
CA ASP A 418 13.23 -19.69 -29.19
C ASP A 418 11.83 -20.17 -29.60
N PHE A 419 11.15 -19.47 -30.51
CA PHE A 419 9.75 -19.74 -30.87
C PHE A 419 9.55 -21.19 -31.36
N ASP A 420 10.52 -21.74 -32.09
CA ASP A 420 10.48 -23.15 -32.55
C ASP A 420 10.55 -24.14 -31.38
N LYS A 421 11.31 -23.80 -30.32
CA LYS A 421 11.33 -24.57 -29.07
C LYS A 421 9.95 -24.58 -28.42
N THR A 422 9.25 -23.45 -28.44
CA THR A 422 7.89 -23.33 -27.89
C THR A 422 6.91 -24.21 -28.67
N VAL A 423 6.97 -24.17 -30.01
CA VAL A 423 6.13 -25.00 -30.88
C VAL A 423 6.40 -26.49 -30.63
N ALA A 424 7.68 -26.90 -30.59
CA ALA A 424 8.06 -28.29 -30.34
C ALA A 424 7.57 -28.79 -28.97
N ALA A 425 7.70 -27.97 -27.93
CA ALA A 425 7.18 -28.31 -26.60
C ALA A 425 5.66 -28.49 -26.59
N LEU A 426 4.92 -27.64 -27.33
CA LEU A 426 3.46 -27.76 -27.44
C LEU A 426 3.03 -29.02 -28.21
N GLN A 427 3.75 -29.38 -29.28
CA GLN A 427 3.52 -30.62 -30.01
C GLN A 427 3.79 -31.85 -29.14
N GLU A 428 4.83 -31.81 -28.31
CA GLU A 428 5.12 -32.89 -27.35
C GLU A 428 4.01 -33.01 -26.31
N ALA A 429 3.61 -31.89 -25.70
CA ALA A 429 2.51 -31.85 -24.74
C ALA A 429 1.17 -32.29 -25.39
N ALA A 430 1.00 -32.08 -26.70
CA ALA A 430 -0.20 -32.50 -27.43
C ALA A 430 -0.37 -34.03 -27.49
N LYS A 431 0.70 -34.82 -27.29
CA LYS A 431 0.58 -36.28 -27.15
C LYS A 431 -0.26 -36.68 -25.94
N ALA A 432 -0.18 -35.90 -24.86
CA ALA A 432 -1.01 -36.07 -23.66
C ALA A 432 -2.32 -35.29 -23.73
N GLN A 433 -2.32 -34.13 -24.41
CA GLN A 433 -3.48 -33.24 -24.52
C GLN A 433 -3.75 -32.85 -25.99
N PRO A 434 -4.53 -33.65 -26.75
CA PRO A 434 -4.69 -33.46 -28.20
C PRO A 434 -5.14 -32.08 -28.66
N ARG A 435 -5.83 -31.31 -27.81
CA ARG A 435 -6.25 -29.92 -28.08
C ARG A 435 -5.07 -28.97 -28.30
N LEU A 436 -3.86 -29.30 -27.81
CA LEU A 436 -2.68 -28.47 -28.03
C LEU A 436 -2.15 -28.55 -29.48
N ASN A 437 -2.56 -29.56 -30.26
CA ASN A 437 -2.22 -29.63 -31.67
C ASN A 437 -2.69 -28.39 -32.43
N SER A 438 -3.95 -27.98 -32.24
CA SER A 438 -4.48 -26.78 -32.92
C SER A 438 -3.72 -25.52 -32.53
N VAL A 439 -3.29 -25.40 -31.26
CA VAL A 439 -2.48 -24.28 -30.78
C VAL A 439 -1.12 -24.26 -31.48
N SER A 440 -0.44 -25.41 -31.56
CA SER A 440 0.85 -25.52 -32.23
C SER A 440 0.78 -25.15 -33.72
N PHE A 441 -0.28 -25.58 -34.43
CA PHE A 441 -0.50 -25.21 -35.83
C PHE A 441 -0.78 -23.72 -36.00
N SER A 442 -1.56 -23.11 -35.10
CA SER A 442 -1.79 -21.65 -35.12
C SER A 442 -0.50 -20.87 -34.89
N LEU A 443 0.39 -21.33 -34.01
CA LEU A 443 1.69 -20.68 -33.79
C LEU A 443 2.61 -20.79 -35.02
N LEU A 444 2.62 -21.94 -35.69
CA LEU A 444 3.35 -22.10 -36.96
C LEU A 444 2.84 -21.14 -38.05
N ALA A 445 1.51 -20.97 -38.14
CA ALA A 445 0.93 -19.97 -39.04
C ALA A 445 1.34 -18.54 -38.63
N ALA A 446 1.31 -18.20 -37.34
CA ALA A 446 1.72 -16.90 -36.82
C ALA A 446 3.20 -16.58 -37.10
N LYS A 447 4.10 -17.58 -37.02
CA LYS A 447 5.51 -17.45 -37.41
C LYS A 447 5.67 -16.95 -38.84
N GLY A 448 4.80 -17.37 -39.77
CA GLY A 448 4.83 -16.93 -41.16
C GLY A 448 4.62 -15.42 -41.36
N PHE A 449 4.02 -14.73 -40.38
CA PHE A 449 3.80 -13.27 -40.41
C PHE A 449 4.87 -12.48 -39.65
N ALA A 450 5.82 -13.15 -39.00
CA ALA A 450 6.85 -12.49 -38.20
C ALA A 450 7.95 -11.87 -39.06
N LYS A 451 8.54 -10.76 -38.59
CA LYS A 451 9.88 -10.35 -38.99
C LYS A 451 10.90 -11.07 -38.11
N THR A 452 12.10 -11.29 -38.63
CA THR A 452 13.24 -11.76 -37.81
C THR A 452 14.18 -10.59 -37.56
N ASP A 453 14.41 -10.26 -36.30
CA ASP A 453 15.35 -9.22 -35.90
C ASP A 453 16.80 -9.72 -36.01
N PRO A 454 17.82 -8.84 -36.05
CA PRO A 454 19.22 -9.23 -36.22
C PRO A 454 19.75 -10.21 -35.17
N ASP A 455 19.15 -10.23 -33.98
CA ASP A 455 19.49 -11.15 -32.89
C ASP A 455 18.68 -12.47 -32.93
N GLY A 456 17.96 -12.72 -34.02
CA GLY A 456 17.20 -13.95 -34.24
C GLY A 456 15.82 -13.97 -33.61
N ARG A 457 15.39 -12.90 -32.92
CA ARG A 457 14.03 -12.79 -32.38
C ARG A 457 12.98 -12.69 -33.47
N LEU A 458 11.83 -13.33 -33.24
CA LEU A 458 10.65 -13.08 -34.04
C LEU A 458 9.91 -11.85 -33.53
N ARG A 459 9.50 -10.96 -34.45
CA ARG A 459 8.83 -9.70 -34.15
C ARG A 459 7.52 -9.56 -34.93
N TRP A 460 6.47 -9.14 -34.21
CA TRP A 460 5.21 -8.71 -34.79
C TRP A 460 4.89 -7.29 -34.32
N ASP A 461 4.90 -6.33 -35.24
CA ASP A 461 4.40 -4.98 -34.98
C ASP A 461 2.90 -4.96 -35.31
N ILE A 462 2.06 -4.83 -34.29
CA ILE A 462 0.61 -4.88 -34.38
C ILE A 462 0.05 -3.47 -34.24
N THR A 463 -0.78 -3.05 -35.19
CA THR A 463 -1.62 -1.87 -35.03
C THR A 463 -3.09 -2.24 -35.14
N MET A 464 -3.92 -1.59 -34.34
CA MET A 464 -5.36 -1.58 -34.51
C MET A 464 -5.81 -0.13 -34.51
N ASP A 465 -6.48 0.29 -35.57
CA ASP A 465 -7.05 1.62 -35.69
C ASP A 465 -8.45 1.67 -35.04
N GLU A 466 -9.00 2.87 -34.83
CA GLU A 466 -10.30 3.05 -34.18
C GLU A 466 -11.47 2.40 -34.93
N ASP A 467 -11.33 2.22 -36.25
CA ASP A 467 -12.27 1.51 -37.11
C ASP A 467 -12.15 -0.03 -37.02
N ARG A 468 -11.26 -0.53 -36.15
CA ARG A 468 -10.92 -1.94 -35.94
C ARG A 468 -10.20 -2.59 -37.12
N THR A 469 -9.64 -1.81 -38.03
CA THR A 469 -8.64 -2.30 -38.98
C THR A 469 -7.42 -2.76 -38.21
N VAL A 470 -6.98 -4.00 -38.45
CA VAL A 470 -5.81 -4.59 -37.79
C VAL A 470 -4.72 -4.80 -38.82
N THR A 471 -3.51 -4.32 -38.53
CA THR A 471 -2.31 -4.63 -39.31
C THR A 471 -1.28 -5.37 -38.48
N VAL A 472 -0.53 -6.25 -39.14
CA VAL A 472 0.63 -6.93 -38.58
C VAL A 472 1.79 -6.69 -39.53
N ASN A 473 2.86 -6.08 -39.04
CA ASN A 473 4.04 -5.73 -39.83
C ASN A 473 3.70 -4.88 -41.08
N GLY A 474 2.62 -4.08 -41.01
CA GLY A 474 2.10 -3.26 -42.11
C GLY A 474 1.14 -3.98 -43.06
N GLN A 475 0.90 -5.28 -42.89
CA GLN A 475 -0.06 -6.05 -43.69
C GLN A 475 -1.44 -6.05 -43.04
N VAL A 476 -2.49 -5.71 -43.80
CA VAL A 476 -3.88 -5.70 -43.30
C VAL A 476 -4.37 -7.13 -43.08
N MET A 477 -4.72 -7.45 -41.83
CA MET A 477 -5.22 -8.77 -41.43
C MET A 477 -6.75 -8.80 -41.32
N LYS A 478 -7.36 -7.66 -40.95
CA LYS A 478 -8.80 -7.51 -40.81
C LYS A 478 -9.22 -6.11 -41.27
N LYS A 479 -10.32 -6.03 -42.02
CA LYS A 479 -11.03 -4.79 -42.39
C LYS A 479 -12.31 -4.64 -41.53
N PRO A 480 -12.88 -3.43 -41.43
CA PRO A 480 -14.01 -3.11 -40.54
C PRO A 480 -15.20 -4.09 -40.62
#